data_AF-A0A2N1N907-F1
#
_entry.id   AF-A0A2N1N907-F1
#
_cell.length_a   1.000
_cell.length_b   1.000
_cell.length_c   1.000
_cell.angle_alpha   90.00
_cell.angle_beta   90.00
_cell.angle_gamma   90.00
#
_symmetry.space_group_name_H-M   'P 1'
#
loop_
_entity.id
_entity.type
_entity.pdbx_description
1 polymer ?
#
loop_
_entity_poly.entity_id
_entity_poly.type
_entity_poly.pdbx_seq_one_letter_code
_entity_poly.pdbx_strand_id
1 'polypeptide(L)'
;MKPEGVRFLGVRFANKANFQSHNIMIENVVKQMVNIMRWKKLTLKECITFWNSVVIPMVEYQMQCTVVNETLAEKLDSKIRNLIKHKGELAVHTSNWILHDKDFMGCKSIVDLQKEVLIKNLLYSLNQDGLLGKIMRIKVASIKQHIWFNGCIFSEVKHILNSEKQIWLLEGIKLLANDNFKLCDHGRTHDHVTSGGHTLIDEMIDKKNFSSSVQSLKSVNIMYVTQLIDENNRLKTWRQITREAGRSSKGRIPLWFNEIEKKMMKNDQREVYSGYELIREVYDRYNNDIVYENYWNKLESEFAERDLEELLEIDNRFNVMKMGFEECGGILELQKMFLKLGEVKQENINLYTDGSKKNRNNGIGWVIMYIDNIIGKGNFKIEGKYEVWKLELIAIIMGLLVIKKRAKVNVYTDSQVVLVDLWHKLIIDNRMWSTRRIWNVKSVGLWRWLKFLIKKFEWDLVFYKVKSHSGNLGNDWADNLSKSALMAKEDKNLIIIKLNQKIDWEYNLYWKKELIKDAPREFYKLYNQWRYKAELLSLDMCKYYRLNNSMEKVDWHRSIKIIMKAFNDENTDKNNFDNAYNVKNFLEILPVATLLNKRNPELYESGRCIRCNYTTEHGHIFGYVIKQRHQYFK
;
A
#
# COMPACT_ATOMS: atom_id res chain seq x y z
N MET A 1 -11.40 -32.87 -24.37
CA MET A 1 -11.12 -32.80 -22.92
C MET A 1 -10.25 -31.58 -22.65
N LYS A 2 -10.71 -30.55 -21.91
CA LYS A 2 -9.81 -29.50 -21.40
C LYS A 2 -8.93 -30.15 -20.32
N PRO A 3 -7.60 -29.96 -20.30
CA PRO A 3 -6.74 -30.62 -19.34
C PRO A 3 -7.15 -30.17 -17.94
N GLU A 4 -7.73 -31.08 -17.16
CA GLU A 4 -8.04 -30.85 -15.76
C GLU A 4 -6.71 -30.66 -15.04
N GLY A 5 -6.46 -29.44 -14.56
CA GLY A 5 -5.25 -29.11 -13.82
C GLY A 5 -5.10 -29.92 -12.53
N VAL A 6 -3.88 -30.00 -12.01
CA VAL A 6 -3.58 -30.66 -10.74
C VAL A 6 -4.24 -29.88 -9.60
N ARG A 7 -5.02 -30.59 -8.77
CA ARG A 7 -5.65 -29.99 -7.59
C ARG A 7 -4.68 -30.04 -6.42
N PHE A 8 -4.36 -28.88 -5.86
CA PHE A 8 -3.57 -28.76 -4.63
C PHE A 8 -4.31 -27.87 -3.63
N LEU A 9 -4.60 -28.41 -2.44
CA LEU A 9 -5.33 -27.74 -1.35
C LEU A 9 -6.65 -27.06 -1.76
N GLY A 10 -7.33 -27.57 -2.80
CA GLY A 10 -8.60 -26.99 -3.28
C GLY A 10 -8.46 -25.95 -4.41
N VAL A 11 -7.25 -25.65 -4.86
CA VAL A 11 -6.97 -24.83 -6.06
C VAL A 11 -6.54 -25.74 -7.21
N ARG A 12 -6.95 -25.43 -8.45
CA ARG A 12 -6.55 -26.21 -9.64
C ARG A 12 -5.46 -25.49 -10.43
N PHE A 13 -4.27 -26.06 -10.45
CA PHE A 13 -3.13 -25.55 -11.21
C PHE A 13 -3.10 -26.22 -12.60
N ALA A 14 -3.22 -25.42 -13.66
CA ALA A 14 -3.09 -25.90 -15.03
C ALA A 14 -1.79 -25.39 -15.66
N ASN A 15 -1.23 -26.15 -16.61
CA ASN A 15 -0.02 -25.79 -17.34
C ASN A 15 -0.16 -24.45 -18.12
N LYS A 16 -1.39 -24.07 -18.49
CA LYS A 16 -1.69 -22.73 -19.02
C LYS A 16 -2.35 -21.90 -17.93
N ALA A 17 -1.95 -20.64 -17.79
CA ALA A 17 -2.63 -19.66 -16.95
C ALA A 17 -4.10 -19.53 -17.39
N ASN A 18 -5.00 -20.17 -16.64
CA ASN A 18 -6.42 -20.21 -16.96
C ASN A 18 -7.21 -19.47 -15.87
N PHE A 19 -7.19 -18.14 -15.96
CA PHE A 19 -7.97 -17.24 -15.09
C PHE A 19 -9.47 -17.59 -15.11
N GLN A 20 -10.00 -18.01 -16.27
CA GLN A 20 -11.41 -18.39 -16.40
C GLN A 20 -11.81 -19.55 -15.47
N SER A 21 -10.96 -20.57 -15.36
CA SER A 21 -11.24 -21.72 -14.49
C SER A 21 -11.31 -21.33 -13.00
N HIS A 22 -10.42 -20.45 -12.55
CA HIS A 22 -10.42 -19.92 -11.19
C HIS A 22 -11.60 -19.00 -10.93
N ASN A 23 -11.94 -18.14 -11.89
CA ASN A 23 -13.09 -17.25 -11.81
C ASN A 23 -14.41 -18.03 -11.70
N ILE A 24 -14.55 -19.14 -12.44
CA ILE A 24 -15.71 -20.05 -12.35
C ILE A 24 -15.78 -20.70 -10.95
N MET A 25 -14.65 -21.14 -10.39
CA MET A 25 -14.62 -21.71 -9.04
C MET A 25 -15.07 -20.70 -7.99
N ILE A 26 -14.56 -19.47 -8.03
CA ILE A 26 -14.98 -18.39 -7.13
C ILE A 26 -16.48 -18.12 -7.28
N GLU A 27 -16.98 -18.02 -8.51
CA GLU A 27 -18.40 -17.79 -8.77
C GLU A 27 -19.28 -18.92 -8.23
N ASN A 28 -18.86 -20.18 -8.37
CA ASN A 28 -19.58 -21.33 -7.86
C ASN A 28 -19.63 -21.35 -6.33
N VAL A 29 -18.51 -21.08 -5.66
CA VAL A 29 -18.46 -21.00 -4.19
C VAL A 29 -19.43 -19.93 -3.68
N VAL A 30 -19.37 -18.71 -4.24
CA VAL A 30 -20.26 -17.62 -3.83
C VAL A 30 -21.73 -17.97 -4.10
N LYS A 31 -22.05 -18.50 -5.30
CA LYS A 31 -23.43 -18.89 -5.65
C LYS A 31 -23.98 -19.95 -4.71
N GLN A 32 -23.22 -21.01 -4.45
CA GLN A 32 -23.65 -22.10 -3.58
C GLN A 32 -23.91 -21.59 -2.16
N MET A 33 -22.97 -20.83 -1.59
CA MET A 33 -23.08 -20.32 -0.23
C MET A 33 -24.23 -19.32 -0.07
N VAL A 34 -24.41 -18.40 -1.03
CA VAL A 34 -25.53 -17.46 -1.02
C VAL A 34 -26.88 -18.18 -1.16
N ASN A 35 -26.97 -19.21 -2.00
CA ASN A 35 -28.19 -20.00 -2.14
C ASN A 35 -28.53 -20.76 -0.85
N ILE A 36 -27.54 -21.35 -0.18
CA ILE A 36 -27.75 -22.02 1.11
C ILE A 36 -28.30 -21.03 2.15
N MET A 37 -27.67 -19.86 2.28
CA MET A 37 -28.11 -18.83 3.24
C MET A 37 -29.51 -18.27 2.93
N ARG A 38 -29.88 -18.21 1.65
CA ARG A 38 -31.19 -17.72 1.22
C ARG A 38 -32.33 -18.55 1.81
N TRP A 39 -32.24 -19.87 1.71
CA TRP A 39 -33.30 -20.79 2.09
C TRP A 39 -33.26 -21.19 3.57
N LYS A 40 -32.09 -21.11 4.21
CA LYS A 40 -31.99 -21.37 5.65
C LYS A 40 -32.62 -20.24 6.48
N LYS A 41 -33.20 -20.62 7.63
CA LYS A 41 -33.75 -19.71 8.64
C LYS A 41 -32.60 -19.10 9.46
N LEU A 42 -31.94 -18.12 8.86
CA LEU A 42 -30.84 -17.36 9.43
C LEU A 42 -31.24 -15.89 9.55
N THR A 43 -30.85 -15.28 10.66
CA THR A 43 -30.93 -13.83 10.88
C THR A 43 -29.92 -13.08 10.00
N LEU A 44 -30.13 -11.77 9.83
CA LEU A 44 -29.22 -10.91 9.07
C LEU A 44 -27.78 -10.97 9.59
N LYS A 45 -27.58 -10.88 10.91
CA LYS A 45 -26.26 -10.87 11.55
C LYS A 45 -25.55 -12.22 11.38
N GLU A 46 -26.28 -13.33 11.44
CA GLU A 46 -25.72 -14.67 11.16
C GLU A 46 -25.27 -14.81 9.71
N CYS A 47 -26.06 -14.31 8.74
CA CYS A 47 -25.64 -14.29 7.33
C CYS A 47 -24.35 -13.50 7.12
N ILE A 48 -24.24 -12.30 7.71
CA ILE A 48 -23.04 -11.46 7.62
C ILE A 48 -21.84 -12.15 8.30
N THR A 49 -22.07 -12.74 9.48
CA THR A 49 -21.02 -13.44 10.22
C THR A 49 -20.50 -14.64 9.43
N PHE A 50 -21.38 -15.47 8.89
CA PHE A 50 -21.02 -16.61 8.04
C PHE A 50 -20.28 -16.16 6.78
N TRP A 51 -20.75 -15.09 6.11
CA TRP A 51 -20.06 -14.52 4.96
C TRP A 51 -18.64 -14.09 5.31
N ASN A 52 -18.47 -13.31 6.39
CA ASN A 52 -17.20 -12.73 6.79
C ASN A 52 -16.18 -13.74 7.33
N SER A 53 -16.65 -14.81 7.98
CA SER A 53 -15.81 -15.81 8.66
C SER A 53 -15.57 -17.08 7.85
N VAL A 54 -16.43 -17.41 6.88
CA VAL A 54 -16.33 -18.64 6.07
C VAL A 54 -16.13 -18.31 4.60
N VAL A 55 -17.07 -17.58 3.98
CA VAL A 55 -17.05 -17.37 2.52
C VAL A 55 -15.90 -16.47 2.08
N ILE A 56 -15.67 -15.38 2.81
CA ILE A 56 -14.58 -14.44 2.51
C ILE A 56 -13.20 -15.12 2.57
N PRO A 57 -12.83 -15.89 3.61
CA PRO A 57 -11.58 -16.64 3.60
C PRO A 57 -11.46 -17.65 2.44
N MET A 58 -12.54 -18.34 2.08
CA MET A 58 -12.54 -19.24 0.92
C MET A 58 -12.26 -18.50 -0.38
N VAL A 59 -12.89 -17.33 -0.58
CA VAL A 59 -12.68 -16.48 -1.77
C VAL A 59 -11.28 -15.88 -1.76
N GLU A 60 -10.80 -15.35 -0.62
CA GLU A 60 -9.44 -14.82 -0.45
C GLU A 60 -8.38 -15.84 -0.86
N TYR A 61 -8.57 -17.10 -0.47
CA TYR A 61 -7.64 -18.17 -0.83
C TYR A 61 -7.58 -18.40 -2.35
N GLN A 62 -8.73 -18.44 -3.03
CA GLN A 62 -8.78 -18.63 -4.49
C GLN A 62 -8.25 -17.41 -5.26
N MET A 63 -8.44 -16.21 -4.74
CA MET A 63 -7.92 -14.95 -5.31
C MET A 63 -6.39 -14.85 -5.28
N GLN A 64 -5.68 -15.71 -4.54
CA GLN A 64 -4.22 -15.73 -4.61
C GLN A 64 -3.70 -16.15 -6.01
N CYS A 65 -4.52 -16.83 -6.80
CA CYS A 65 -4.14 -17.38 -8.10
C CYS A 65 -4.74 -16.62 -9.30
N THR A 66 -5.63 -15.66 -9.07
CA THR A 66 -6.35 -14.94 -10.14
C THR A 66 -6.62 -13.50 -9.72
N VAL A 67 -6.68 -12.60 -10.71
CA VAL A 67 -7.26 -11.26 -10.52
C VAL A 67 -8.64 -11.28 -11.16
N VAL A 68 -9.67 -11.17 -10.33
CA VAL A 68 -11.07 -11.10 -10.76
C VAL A 68 -11.31 -9.71 -11.34
N ASN A 69 -11.84 -9.65 -12.56
CA ASN A 69 -12.18 -8.38 -13.19
C ASN A 69 -13.34 -7.68 -12.45
N GLU A 70 -13.45 -6.36 -12.60
CA GLU A 70 -14.42 -5.55 -11.86
C GLU A 70 -15.86 -5.99 -12.12
N THR A 71 -16.20 -6.36 -13.36
CA THR A 71 -17.56 -6.81 -13.72
C THR A 71 -17.95 -8.09 -12.98
N LEU A 72 -17.07 -9.09 -12.92
CA LEU A 72 -17.34 -10.33 -12.19
C LEU A 72 -17.36 -10.07 -10.69
N ALA A 73 -16.40 -9.30 -10.15
CA ALA A 73 -16.35 -8.99 -8.73
C ALA A 73 -17.64 -8.29 -8.26
N GLU A 74 -18.13 -7.31 -9.02
CA GLU A 74 -19.39 -6.61 -8.74
C GLU A 74 -20.62 -7.52 -8.87
N LYS A 75 -20.62 -8.44 -9.85
CA LYS A 75 -21.65 -9.49 -9.96
C LYS A 75 -21.67 -10.38 -8.72
N LEU A 76 -20.52 -10.73 -8.16
CA LEU A 76 -20.43 -11.54 -6.94
C LEU A 76 -20.90 -10.77 -5.71
N ASP A 77 -20.47 -9.51 -5.53
CA ASP A 77 -20.91 -8.68 -4.41
C ASP A 77 -22.42 -8.39 -4.49
N SER A 78 -22.99 -8.23 -5.68
CA SER A 78 -24.44 -8.02 -5.84
C SER A 78 -25.27 -9.16 -5.23
N LYS A 79 -24.77 -10.40 -5.27
CA LYS A 79 -25.45 -11.57 -4.72
C LYS A 79 -25.58 -11.48 -3.20
N ILE A 80 -24.50 -11.12 -2.51
CA ILE A 80 -24.53 -10.99 -1.06
C ILE A 80 -25.30 -9.74 -0.64
N ARG A 81 -25.15 -8.61 -1.34
CA ARG A 81 -25.91 -7.39 -1.04
C ARG A 81 -27.42 -7.60 -1.16
N ASN A 82 -27.87 -8.29 -2.20
CA ASN A 82 -29.29 -8.62 -2.37
C ASN A 82 -29.80 -9.57 -1.27
N LEU A 83 -29.00 -10.56 -0.88
CA LEU A 83 -29.34 -11.45 0.24
C LEU A 83 -29.48 -10.67 1.55
N ILE A 84 -28.52 -9.80 1.86
CA ILE A 84 -28.51 -8.95 3.06
C ILE A 84 -29.71 -8.02 3.07
N LYS A 85 -29.99 -7.33 1.95
CA LYS A 85 -31.17 -6.46 1.84
C LYS A 85 -32.47 -7.22 2.09
N HIS A 86 -32.60 -8.42 1.53
CA HIS A 86 -33.78 -9.26 1.75
C HIS A 86 -33.90 -9.76 3.19
N LYS A 87 -32.82 -10.31 3.77
CA LYS A 87 -32.81 -10.83 5.15
C LYS A 87 -32.97 -9.73 6.20
N GLY A 88 -32.55 -8.51 5.88
CA GLY A 88 -32.65 -7.34 6.75
C GLY A 88 -33.86 -6.45 6.47
N GLU A 89 -34.83 -6.89 5.67
CA GLU A 89 -36.04 -6.11 5.29
C GLU A 89 -35.74 -4.68 4.78
N LEU A 90 -34.56 -4.49 4.21
CA LEU A 90 -34.10 -3.20 3.70
C LEU A 90 -34.77 -2.92 2.35
N ALA A 91 -34.98 -1.64 2.05
CA ALA A 91 -35.43 -1.25 0.73
C ALA A 91 -34.39 -1.66 -0.33
N VAL A 92 -34.83 -2.05 -1.52
CA VAL A 92 -33.93 -2.42 -2.64
C VAL A 92 -32.95 -1.27 -2.97
N HIS A 93 -33.43 -0.03 -2.89
CA HIS A 93 -32.66 1.20 -3.12
C HIS A 93 -31.79 1.64 -1.94
N THR A 94 -31.74 0.87 -0.85
CA THR A 94 -30.82 1.16 0.26
C THR A 94 -29.39 1.20 -0.27
N SER A 95 -28.63 2.23 0.12
CA SER A 95 -27.23 2.41 -0.29
C SER A 95 -26.41 1.14 -0.03
N ASN A 96 -25.62 0.70 -1.01
CA ASN A 96 -24.73 -0.45 -0.82
C ASN A 96 -23.60 -0.14 0.17
N TRP A 97 -23.22 1.13 0.29
CA TRP A 97 -22.11 1.57 1.15
C TRP A 97 -22.37 1.30 2.63
N ILE A 98 -23.62 1.45 3.09
CA ILE A 98 -24.02 1.19 4.48
C ILE A 98 -23.92 -0.30 4.85
N LEU A 99 -23.98 -1.19 3.86
CA LEU A 99 -23.89 -2.63 4.08
C LEU A 99 -22.45 -3.04 4.41
N HIS A 100 -21.47 -2.33 3.84
CA HIS A 100 -20.05 -2.65 3.94
C HIS A 100 -19.31 -1.90 5.05
N ASP A 101 -19.82 -0.74 5.46
CA ASP A 101 -19.27 0.03 6.57
C ASP A 101 -19.39 -0.73 7.89
N LYS A 102 -18.27 -0.78 8.63
CA LYS A 102 -18.13 -1.57 9.87
C LYS A 102 -18.94 -1.01 11.04
N ASP A 103 -19.19 0.30 11.05
CA ASP A 103 -19.96 0.94 12.12
C ASP A 103 -21.47 0.72 11.89
N PHE A 104 -21.85 0.32 10.67
CA PHE A 104 -23.17 -0.19 10.30
C PHE A 104 -23.19 -1.72 10.27
N MET A 105 -23.30 -2.34 9.10
CA MET A 105 -23.51 -3.80 8.99
C MET A 105 -22.22 -4.61 8.84
N GLY A 106 -21.14 -4.00 8.36
CA GLY A 106 -19.81 -4.62 8.29
C GLY A 106 -19.70 -5.85 7.39
N CYS A 107 -20.53 -6.01 6.36
CA CYS A 107 -20.37 -7.07 5.37
C CYS A 107 -19.14 -6.82 4.51
N LYS A 108 -18.18 -7.73 4.45
CA LYS A 108 -17.00 -7.55 3.59
C LYS A 108 -17.36 -7.64 2.11
N SER A 109 -16.77 -6.75 1.31
CA SER A 109 -16.85 -6.78 -0.16
C SER A 109 -15.72 -7.65 -0.73
N ILE A 110 -16.04 -8.42 -1.77
CA ILE A 110 -15.09 -9.22 -2.55
C ILE A 110 -14.17 -8.30 -3.37
N VAL A 111 -14.71 -7.21 -3.94
CA VAL A 111 -13.91 -6.21 -4.67
C VAL A 111 -12.84 -5.63 -3.76
N ASP A 112 -13.23 -5.20 -2.57
CA ASP A 112 -12.34 -4.56 -1.60
C ASP A 112 -11.31 -5.55 -1.01
N LEU A 113 -11.76 -6.78 -0.69
CA LEU A 113 -10.90 -7.88 -0.26
C LEU A 113 -9.78 -8.17 -1.25
N GLN A 114 -10.09 -8.18 -2.55
CA GLN A 114 -9.09 -8.44 -3.59
C GLN A 114 -7.96 -7.41 -3.53
N LYS A 115 -8.28 -6.13 -3.40
CA LYS A 115 -7.29 -5.05 -3.36
C LYS A 115 -6.46 -5.08 -2.07
N GLU A 116 -7.10 -5.37 -0.93
CA GLU A 116 -6.43 -5.60 0.36
C GLU A 116 -5.36 -6.70 0.29
N VAL A 117 -5.67 -7.80 -0.40
CA VAL A 117 -4.79 -8.96 -0.56
C VAL A 117 -3.67 -8.68 -1.57
N LEU A 118 -4.02 -8.05 -2.70
CA LEU A 118 -3.08 -7.73 -3.79
C LEU A 118 -1.95 -6.84 -3.32
N ILE A 119 -2.24 -5.74 -2.61
CA ILE A 119 -1.21 -4.80 -2.15
C ILE A 119 -0.14 -5.51 -1.32
N LYS A 120 -0.58 -6.29 -0.33
CA LYS A 120 0.33 -7.02 0.56
C LYS A 120 1.15 -8.04 -0.22
N ASN A 121 0.52 -8.82 -1.08
CA ASN A 121 1.18 -9.90 -1.80
C ASN A 121 2.16 -9.38 -2.86
N LEU A 122 1.82 -8.28 -3.53
CA LEU A 122 2.70 -7.61 -4.50
C LEU A 122 3.95 -7.06 -3.81
N LEU A 123 3.77 -6.25 -2.76
CA LEU A 123 4.90 -5.72 -1.99
C LEU A 123 5.77 -6.83 -1.41
N TYR A 124 5.16 -7.88 -0.86
CA TYR A 124 5.88 -9.05 -0.40
C TYR A 124 6.72 -9.67 -1.51
N SER A 125 6.11 -9.99 -2.66
CA SER A 125 6.77 -10.76 -3.71
C SER A 125 7.86 -9.97 -4.42
N LEU A 126 7.62 -8.68 -4.69
CA LEU A 126 8.57 -7.78 -5.35
C LEU A 126 9.83 -7.56 -4.50
N ASN A 127 9.64 -7.48 -3.19
CA ASN A 127 10.70 -7.17 -2.24
C ASN A 127 11.29 -8.41 -1.55
N GLN A 128 11.05 -9.62 -2.04
CA GLN A 128 11.71 -10.81 -1.50
C GLN A 128 13.20 -10.83 -1.84
N ASP A 129 14.05 -11.21 -0.87
CA ASP A 129 15.49 -11.43 -1.11
C ASP A 129 15.77 -12.83 -1.71
N GLY A 130 14.82 -13.77 -1.60
CA GLY A 130 14.98 -15.16 -2.03
C GLY A 130 14.57 -15.45 -3.48
N LEU A 131 14.40 -16.74 -3.80
CA LEU A 131 14.01 -17.23 -5.14
C LEU A 131 12.77 -16.52 -5.69
N LEU A 132 11.74 -16.29 -4.86
CA LEU A 132 10.52 -15.60 -5.28
C LEU A 132 10.80 -14.18 -5.80
N GLY A 133 11.70 -13.44 -5.14
CA GLY A 133 12.07 -12.09 -5.57
C GLY A 133 12.86 -12.11 -6.88
N LYS A 134 13.80 -13.04 -7.02
CA LYS A 134 14.51 -13.28 -8.29
C LYS A 134 13.53 -13.58 -9.43
N ILE A 135 12.58 -14.51 -9.21
CA ILE A 135 11.50 -14.82 -10.17
C ILE A 135 10.69 -13.57 -10.50
N MET A 136 10.36 -12.75 -9.50
CA MET A 136 9.55 -11.55 -9.71
C MET A 136 10.30 -10.51 -10.55
N ARG A 137 11.59 -10.26 -10.31
CA ARG A 137 12.42 -9.37 -11.15
C ARG A 137 12.47 -9.83 -12.60
N ILE A 138 12.69 -11.12 -12.83
CA ILE A 138 12.65 -11.74 -14.16
C ILE A 138 11.27 -11.54 -14.80
N LYS A 139 10.20 -11.73 -14.01
CA LYS A 139 8.84 -11.56 -14.49
C LYS A 139 8.54 -10.11 -14.88
N VAL A 140 9.00 -9.13 -14.09
CA VAL A 140 8.90 -7.71 -14.40
C VAL A 140 9.63 -7.38 -15.70
N ALA A 141 10.86 -7.85 -15.86
CA ALA A 141 11.64 -7.65 -17.10
C ALA A 141 10.96 -8.29 -18.32
N SER A 142 10.47 -9.53 -18.18
CA SER A 142 9.71 -10.22 -19.22
C SER A 142 8.41 -9.49 -19.58
N ILE A 143 7.71 -8.92 -18.59
CA ILE A 143 6.51 -8.11 -18.81
C ILE A 143 6.84 -6.84 -19.58
N LYS A 144 7.88 -6.11 -19.18
CA LYS A 144 8.35 -4.90 -19.87
C LYS A 144 8.69 -5.18 -21.33
N GLN A 145 9.37 -6.27 -21.62
CA GLN A 145 9.64 -6.71 -22.99
C GLN A 145 8.34 -7.12 -23.72
N HIS A 146 7.40 -7.76 -23.03
CA HIS A 146 6.12 -8.15 -23.61
C HIS A 146 5.27 -6.95 -24.04
N ILE A 147 5.14 -5.94 -23.18
CA ILE A 147 4.40 -4.70 -23.48
C ILE A 147 5.24 -3.66 -24.25
N TRP A 148 6.54 -3.92 -24.39
CA TRP A 148 7.52 -3.03 -25.04
C TRP A 148 7.58 -1.63 -24.41
N PHE A 149 7.80 -1.62 -23.10
CA PHE A 149 7.83 -0.42 -22.27
C PHE A 149 9.05 -0.46 -21.35
N ASN A 150 9.86 0.60 -21.35
CA ASN A 150 11.08 0.66 -20.54
C ASN A 150 10.91 1.48 -19.24
N GLY A 151 9.84 2.28 -19.16
CA GLY A 151 9.49 3.04 -17.96
C GLY A 151 9.06 2.15 -16.79
N CYS A 152 8.52 2.76 -15.75
CA CYS A 152 8.11 2.01 -14.57
C CYS A 152 6.63 1.66 -14.55
N ILE A 153 6.37 0.36 -14.66
CA ILE A 153 5.01 -0.21 -14.61
C ILE A 153 4.31 0.02 -13.26
N PHE A 154 5.04 0.38 -12.20
CA PHE A 154 4.51 0.56 -10.84
C PHE A 154 4.08 1.99 -10.49
N SER A 155 4.42 2.98 -11.33
CA SER A 155 3.98 4.38 -11.20
C SER A 155 3.13 4.83 -12.39
N GLU A 156 3.41 4.32 -13.59
CA GLU A 156 2.88 4.83 -14.87
C GLU A 156 1.91 3.83 -15.51
N VAL A 157 0.93 3.39 -14.72
CA VAL A 157 -0.05 2.36 -15.12
C VAL A 157 -0.89 2.79 -16.33
N LYS A 158 -1.01 4.10 -16.57
CA LYS A 158 -1.71 4.70 -17.72
C LYS A 158 -1.08 4.35 -19.08
N HIS A 159 0.13 3.80 -19.09
CA HIS A 159 0.88 3.39 -20.30
C HIS A 159 0.75 1.87 -20.58
N ILE A 160 0.16 1.12 -19.64
CA ILE A 160 0.00 -0.33 -19.74
C ILE A 160 -1.32 -0.63 -20.48
N LEU A 161 -1.26 -0.53 -21.80
CA LEU A 161 -2.41 -0.83 -22.66
C LEU A 161 -2.66 -2.34 -22.71
N ASN A 162 -3.95 -2.68 -22.78
CA ASN A 162 -4.50 -4.03 -22.64
C ASN A 162 -3.72 -5.09 -23.41
N SER A 163 -2.93 -5.89 -22.69
CA SER A 163 -2.40 -7.13 -23.22
C SER A 163 -3.57 -8.09 -23.49
N GLU A 164 -3.62 -8.70 -24.68
CA GLU A 164 -4.61 -9.73 -25.01
C GLU A 164 -4.60 -10.90 -24.01
N LYS A 165 -3.46 -11.11 -23.33
CA LYS A 165 -3.30 -12.06 -22.24
C LYS A 165 -3.43 -11.34 -20.90
N GLN A 166 -4.33 -11.80 -20.04
CA GLN A 166 -4.38 -11.38 -18.65
C GLN A 166 -3.07 -11.77 -17.95
N ILE A 167 -2.34 -10.78 -17.46
CA ILE A 167 -1.11 -10.98 -16.69
C ILE A 167 -1.41 -10.55 -15.25
N TRP A 168 -1.33 -11.48 -14.31
CA TRP A 168 -1.70 -11.27 -12.90
C TRP A 168 -1.09 -9.99 -12.31
N LEU A 169 0.21 -9.74 -12.54
CA LEU A 169 0.90 -8.56 -12.04
C LEU A 169 0.34 -7.25 -12.63
N LEU A 170 0.08 -7.22 -13.95
CA LEU A 170 -0.45 -6.03 -14.62
C LEU A 170 -1.88 -5.75 -14.19
N GLU A 171 -2.73 -6.77 -14.13
CA GLU A 171 -4.12 -6.63 -13.70
C GLU A 171 -4.21 -6.19 -12.24
N GLY A 172 -3.32 -6.71 -11.38
CA GLY A 172 -3.21 -6.26 -9.99
C GLY A 172 -2.82 -4.78 -9.90
N ILE A 173 -1.79 -4.35 -10.63
CA ILE A 173 -1.34 -2.96 -10.64
C ILE A 173 -2.42 -2.01 -11.19
N LYS A 174 -3.15 -2.40 -12.26
CA LYS A 174 -4.29 -1.64 -12.80
C LYS A 174 -5.38 -1.40 -11.75
N LEU A 175 -5.76 -2.43 -11.01
CA LEU A 175 -6.77 -2.30 -9.95
C LEU A 175 -6.33 -1.35 -8.84
N LEU A 176 -5.05 -1.34 -8.48
CA LEU A 176 -4.53 -0.41 -7.46
C LEU A 176 -4.49 1.02 -7.97
N ALA A 177 -4.14 1.22 -9.24
CA ALA A 177 -4.08 2.52 -9.87
C ALA A 177 -5.45 3.21 -9.94
N ASN A 178 -6.55 2.45 -10.06
CA ASN A 178 -7.92 2.99 -10.04
C ASN A 178 -8.22 3.77 -8.74
N ASP A 179 -7.59 3.38 -7.62
CA ASP A 179 -7.71 4.05 -6.32
C ASP A 179 -6.56 5.03 -6.02
N ASN A 180 -5.75 5.37 -7.04
CA ASN A 180 -4.54 6.20 -6.91
C ASN A 180 -3.45 5.61 -6.01
N PHE A 181 -3.39 4.29 -5.88
CA PHE A 181 -2.27 3.60 -5.24
C PHE A 181 -1.17 3.29 -6.26
N LYS A 182 0.08 3.47 -5.83
CA LYS A 182 1.28 3.16 -6.61
C LYS A 182 2.26 2.36 -5.76
N LEU A 183 3.10 1.55 -6.41
CA LEU A 183 4.16 0.78 -5.74
C LEU A 183 5.56 1.42 -5.88
N CYS A 184 5.63 2.56 -6.58
CA CYS A 184 6.85 3.33 -6.82
C CYS A 184 6.51 4.81 -7.00
N ASP A 185 7.44 5.69 -6.65
CA ASP A 185 7.36 7.14 -6.89
C ASP A 185 8.66 7.66 -7.54
N HIS A 186 8.60 8.05 -8.81
CA HIS A 186 9.76 8.53 -9.61
C HIS A 186 10.15 9.98 -9.36
N GLY A 187 9.60 10.63 -8.33
CA GLY A 187 10.22 11.84 -7.78
C GLY A 187 11.62 11.61 -7.20
N ARG A 188 12.10 10.35 -7.18
CA ARG A 188 13.38 9.88 -6.67
C ARG A 188 13.95 8.80 -7.62
N THR A 189 15.28 8.76 -7.76
CA THR A 189 15.99 7.85 -8.68
C THR A 189 15.85 6.39 -8.23
N HIS A 190 15.38 5.52 -9.13
CA HIS A 190 15.21 4.09 -8.88
C HIS A 190 15.82 3.25 -10.02
N ASP A 191 16.52 2.16 -9.66
CA ASP A 191 17.30 1.32 -10.59
C ASP A 191 16.47 0.45 -11.54
N HIS A 192 15.14 0.40 -11.38
CA HIS A 192 14.25 -0.35 -12.28
C HIS A 192 13.74 0.48 -13.47
N VAL A 193 14.22 1.71 -13.66
CA VAL A 193 14.06 2.49 -14.89
C VAL A 193 15.40 2.46 -15.62
N THR A 194 15.47 1.73 -16.73
CA THR A 194 16.68 1.64 -17.53
C THR A 194 16.87 2.96 -18.28
N SER A 195 17.87 3.75 -17.92
CA SER A 195 18.27 4.96 -18.65
C SER A 195 18.73 4.56 -20.06
N GLY A 196 17.92 4.90 -21.06
CA GLY A 196 18.15 4.56 -22.48
C GLY A 196 17.78 5.67 -23.48
N GLY A 197 17.06 6.70 -23.04
CA GLY A 197 16.63 7.86 -23.83
C GLY A 197 15.66 8.74 -23.04
N HIS A 198 15.48 10.00 -23.46
CA HIS A 198 14.65 10.98 -22.73
C HIS A 198 13.15 10.86 -22.99
N THR A 199 12.75 10.46 -24.20
CA THR A 199 11.34 10.39 -24.60
C THR A 199 11.03 9.03 -25.19
N LEU A 200 10.07 8.33 -24.59
CA LEU A 200 9.60 7.05 -25.09
C LEU A 200 8.70 7.24 -26.31
N ILE A 201 8.72 6.27 -27.21
CA ILE A 201 7.85 6.27 -28.40
C ILE A 201 6.36 6.18 -28.03
N ASP A 202 6.02 5.56 -26.90
CA ASP A 202 4.63 5.43 -26.44
C ASP A 202 4.00 6.77 -26.07
N GLU A 203 4.79 7.76 -25.65
CA GLU A 203 4.36 9.13 -25.36
C GLU A 203 4.03 9.92 -26.65
N MET A 204 4.61 9.49 -27.79
CA MET A 204 4.50 10.18 -29.08
C MET A 204 3.40 9.65 -29.98
N ILE A 205 2.83 8.47 -29.71
CA ILE A 205 1.85 7.82 -30.59
C ILE A 205 0.48 7.79 -29.91
N ASP A 206 -0.61 7.81 -30.69
CA ASP A 206 -1.94 7.53 -30.12
C ASP A 206 -1.95 6.12 -29.47
N LYS A 207 -2.40 6.08 -28.21
CA LYS A 207 -2.53 4.84 -27.42
C LYS A 207 -3.31 3.74 -28.14
N LYS A 208 -4.32 4.08 -28.94
CA LYS A 208 -5.06 3.06 -29.72
C LYS A 208 -4.19 2.36 -30.76
N ASN A 209 -3.21 3.07 -31.30
CA ASN A 209 -2.31 2.60 -32.36
C ASN A 209 -1.00 2.01 -31.80
N PHE A 210 -0.64 2.31 -30.55
CA PHE A 210 0.56 1.76 -29.94
C PHE A 210 0.52 0.23 -29.83
N SER A 211 -0.60 -0.35 -29.38
CA SER A 211 -0.73 -1.80 -29.18
C SER A 211 -0.49 -2.62 -30.47
N SER A 212 -0.98 -2.14 -31.61
CA SER A 212 -0.75 -2.78 -32.91
C SER A 212 0.68 -2.55 -33.44
N SER A 213 1.37 -1.53 -32.92
CA SER A 213 2.71 -1.13 -33.32
C SER A 213 3.83 -1.84 -32.55
N VAL A 214 3.53 -2.41 -31.38
CA VAL A 214 4.49 -3.12 -30.51
C VAL A 214 5.31 -4.17 -31.27
N GLN A 215 4.68 -4.98 -32.12
CA GLN A 215 5.40 -6.03 -32.87
C GLN A 215 6.37 -5.45 -33.89
N SER A 216 5.99 -4.34 -34.54
CA SER A 216 6.85 -3.63 -35.47
C SER A 216 8.03 -2.98 -34.74
N LEU A 217 7.78 -2.27 -33.64
CA LEU A 217 8.82 -1.65 -32.81
C LEU A 217 9.84 -2.68 -32.28
N LYS A 218 9.36 -3.85 -31.83
CA LYS A 218 10.19 -5.01 -31.45
C LYS A 218 11.10 -5.48 -32.57
N SER A 219 10.57 -5.55 -33.79
CA SER A 219 11.30 -6.09 -34.93
C SER A 219 12.50 -5.23 -35.34
N VAL A 220 12.48 -3.94 -34.99
CA VAL A 220 13.54 -2.96 -35.25
C VAL A 220 14.29 -2.51 -33.99
N ASN A 221 13.95 -3.08 -32.82
CA ASN A 221 14.55 -2.78 -31.52
C ASN A 221 14.52 -1.28 -31.12
N ILE A 222 13.44 -0.57 -31.41
CA ILE A 222 13.30 0.85 -31.06
C ILE A 222 12.30 1.05 -29.92
N MET A 223 12.71 1.78 -28.89
CA MET A 223 11.89 2.20 -27.74
C MET A 223 11.86 3.72 -27.53
N TYR A 224 12.92 4.42 -27.92
CA TYR A 224 13.11 5.85 -27.66
C TYR A 224 13.12 6.68 -28.94
N VAL A 225 12.66 7.92 -28.83
CA VAL A 225 12.67 8.89 -29.94
C VAL A 225 14.10 9.18 -30.41
N THR A 226 15.05 9.26 -29.48
CA THR A 226 16.47 9.54 -29.77
C THR A 226 17.11 8.51 -30.70
N GLN A 227 16.64 7.26 -30.70
CA GLN A 227 17.14 6.21 -31.60
C GLN A 227 16.76 6.45 -33.07
N LEU A 228 15.76 7.30 -33.32
CA LEU A 228 15.30 7.68 -34.65
C LEU A 228 16.07 8.87 -35.22
N ILE A 229 16.96 9.51 -34.45
CA ILE A 229 17.65 10.75 -34.84
C ILE A 229 19.11 10.44 -35.16
N ASP A 230 19.63 11.05 -36.23
CA ASP A 230 21.04 10.97 -36.58
C ASP A 230 21.88 12.08 -35.92
N GLU A 231 23.20 12.00 -36.04
CA GLU A 231 24.17 12.93 -35.45
C GLU A 231 23.97 14.40 -35.88
N ASN A 232 23.27 14.64 -36.99
CA ASN A 232 22.99 15.95 -37.54
C ASN A 232 21.59 16.47 -37.14
N ASN A 233 20.96 15.87 -36.12
CA ASN A 233 19.59 16.20 -35.70
C ASN A 233 18.55 16.02 -36.82
N ARG A 234 18.75 15.03 -37.70
CA ARG A 234 17.78 14.66 -38.72
C ARG A 234 17.11 13.35 -38.36
N LEU A 235 15.82 13.25 -38.66
CA LEU A 235 15.06 12.02 -38.48
C LEU A 235 15.52 10.98 -39.52
N LYS A 236 15.99 9.81 -39.07
CA LYS A 236 16.34 8.69 -39.93
C LYS A 236 15.15 8.27 -40.80
N THR A 237 15.43 7.81 -42.00
CA THR A 237 14.42 7.20 -42.89
C THR A 237 14.09 5.78 -42.43
N TRP A 238 12.88 5.30 -42.75
CA TRP A 238 12.50 3.91 -42.47
C TRP A 238 13.47 2.87 -43.06
N ARG A 239 14.09 3.19 -44.21
CA ARG A 239 15.10 2.35 -44.86
C ARG A 239 16.42 2.29 -44.06
N GLN A 240 16.83 3.38 -43.41
CA GLN A 240 18.01 3.38 -42.55
C GLN A 240 17.74 2.57 -41.28
N ILE A 241 16.60 2.79 -40.63
CA ILE A 241 16.17 2.07 -39.43
C ILE A 241 16.11 0.56 -39.66
N THR A 242 15.46 0.12 -40.74
CA THR A 242 15.37 -1.31 -41.06
C THR A 242 16.73 -1.92 -41.36
N ARG A 243 17.63 -1.18 -42.02
CA ARG A 243 19.00 -1.64 -42.32
C ARG A 243 19.84 -1.78 -41.05
N GLU A 244 19.78 -0.81 -40.14
CA GLU A 244 20.45 -0.86 -38.83
C GLU A 244 19.95 -2.06 -38.00
N ALA A 245 18.67 -2.40 -38.12
CA ALA A 245 18.08 -3.57 -37.47
C ALA A 245 18.34 -4.91 -38.21
N GLY A 246 19.11 -4.92 -39.31
CA GLY A 246 19.36 -6.13 -40.10
C GLY A 246 18.11 -6.69 -40.82
N ARG A 247 17.12 -5.83 -41.11
CA ARG A 247 15.82 -6.19 -41.72
C ARG A 247 15.70 -5.65 -43.15
N SER A 248 14.88 -6.33 -43.95
CA SER A 248 14.52 -5.82 -45.28
C SER A 248 13.66 -4.58 -45.16
N SER A 249 13.97 -3.55 -45.95
CA SER A 249 13.15 -2.36 -46.08
C SER A 249 11.96 -2.54 -47.05
N LYS A 250 11.74 -3.75 -47.56
CA LYS A 250 10.64 -4.06 -48.48
C LYS A 250 9.33 -4.21 -47.70
N GLY A 251 8.35 -3.36 -47.99
CA GLY A 251 7.01 -3.44 -47.39
C GLY A 251 6.42 -2.06 -47.08
N ARG A 252 5.22 -2.07 -46.49
CA ARG A 252 4.51 -0.86 -46.05
C ARG A 252 5.22 -0.24 -44.85
N ILE A 253 5.40 1.09 -44.87
CA ILE A 253 5.92 1.83 -43.72
C ILE A 253 4.90 1.75 -42.57
N PRO A 254 5.34 1.40 -41.34
CA PRO A 254 4.44 1.30 -40.20
C PRO A 254 3.71 2.62 -39.89
N LEU A 255 2.45 2.53 -39.47
CA LEU A 255 1.64 3.70 -39.13
C LEU A 255 2.26 4.54 -38.00
N TRP A 256 2.84 3.88 -36.99
CA TRP A 256 3.52 4.57 -35.90
C TRP A 256 4.67 5.45 -36.38
N PHE A 257 5.42 4.99 -37.38
CA PHE A 257 6.55 5.74 -37.90
C PHE A 257 6.06 6.98 -38.66
N ASN A 258 4.99 6.83 -39.47
CA ASN A 258 4.37 7.96 -40.15
C ASN A 258 3.78 9.00 -39.17
N GLU A 259 3.24 8.56 -38.03
CA GLU A 259 2.74 9.48 -36.99
C GLU A 259 3.88 10.28 -36.36
N ILE A 260 4.99 9.62 -36.01
CA ILE A 260 6.17 10.28 -35.45
C ILE A 260 6.77 11.25 -36.46
N GLU A 261 6.90 10.82 -37.72
CA GLU A 261 7.45 11.62 -38.81
C GLU A 261 6.69 12.94 -38.96
N LYS A 262 5.35 12.89 -38.94
CA LYS A 262 4.49 14.10 -38.97
C LYS A 262 4.66 15.02 -37.76
N LYS A 263 5.00 14.47 -36.59
CA LYS A 263 5.15 15.26 -35.35
C LYS A 263 6.54 15.88 -35.19
N MET A 264 7.57 15.19 -35.66
CA MET A 264 8.96 15.57 -35.41
C MET A 264 9.59 16.38 -36.54
N MET A 265 9.21 16.14 -37.80
CA MET A 265 9.85 16.81 -38.94
C MET A 265 9.42 18.28 -39.02
N LYS A 266 10.42 19.17 -39.11
CA LYS A 266 10.27 20.61 -39.33
C LYS A 266 10.21 20.96 -40.81
N ASN A 267 10.94 20.24 -41.65
CA ASN A 267 11.07 20.51 -43.08
C ASN A 267 11.33 19.23 -43.90
N ASP A 268 11.35 19.37 -45.23
CA ASP A 268 11.61 18.27 -46.17
C ASP A 268 13.05 17.72 -46.08
N GLN A 269 13.97 18.47 -45.46
CA GLN A 269 15.33 18.01 -45.16
C GLN A 269 15.38 17.08 -43.93
N ARG A 270 14.22 16.73 -43.35
CA ARG A 270 14.05 15.85 -42.19
C ARG A 270 14.69 16.38 -40.91
N GLU A 271 14.95 17.68 -40.82
CA GLU A 271 15.39 18.31 -39.57
C GLU A 271 14.28 18.21 -38.51
N VAL A 272 14.65 17.93 -37.26
CA VAL A 272 13.67 17.84 -36.16
C VAL A 272 13.47 19.20 -35.48
N TYR A 273 12.34 19.40 -34.80
CA TYR A 273 12.15 20.56 -33.93
C TYR A 273 13.15 20.57 -32.76
N SER A 274 13.52 21.76 -32.27
CA SER A 274 14.52 21.94 -31.20
C SER A 274 14.25 21.16 -29.92
N GLY A 275 12.97 20.90 -29.60
CA GLY A 275 12.57 20.07 -28.46
C GLY A 275 12.92 18.57 -28.59
N TYR A 276 13.37 18.12 -29.76
CA TYR A 276 13.72 16.73 -30.04
C TYR A 276 15.19 16.56 -30.46
N GLU A 277 15.99 17.62 -30.52
CA GLU A 277 17.40 17.53 -30.89
C GLU A 277 18.18 16.60 -29.94
N LEU A 278 19.22 15.96 -30.45
CA LEU A 278 20.11 15.12 -29.66
C LEU A 278 20.86 15.98 -28.64
N ILE A 279 20.68 15.66 -27.37
CA ILE A 279 21.56 16.14 -26.30
C ILE A 279 22.86 15.32 -26.42
N ARG A 280 23.94 15.92 -26.94
CA ARG A 280 25.19 15.21 -27.27
C ARG A 280 25.79 14.45 -26.08
N GLU A 281 25.78 15.03 -24.89
CA GLU A 281 26.25 14.40 -23.63
C GLU A 281 25.52 13.08 -23.29
N VAL A 282 24.31 12.92 -23.83
CA VAL A 282 23.43 11.78 -23.62
C VAL A 282 23.58 10.78 -24.76
N TYR A 283 23.70 11.27 -26.00
CA TYR A 283 23.91 10.46 -27.20
C TYR A 283 25.22 9.67 -27.16
N ASP A 284 26.34 10.32 -26.77
CA ASP A 284 27.66 9.68 -26.68
C ASP A 284 27.71 8.59 -25.59
N ARG A 285 26.87 8.73 -24.57
CA ARG A 285 26.71 7.73 -23.50
C ARG A 285 25.94 6.49 -23.96
N TYR A 286 25.06 6.63 -24.96
CA TYR A 286 24.22 5.53 -25.48
C TYR A 286 24.86 4.74 -26.62
N ASN A 287 25.57 5.40 -27.54
CA ASN A 287 26.21 4.71 -28.66
C ASN A 287 27.39 3.83 -28.23
N ASN A 288 27.96 4.05 -27.05
CA ASN A 288 29.02 3.21 -26.47
C ASN A 288 28.48 1.98 -25.73
N ASP A 289 27.16 1.81 -25.59
CA ASP A 289 26.55 0.82 -24.68
C ASP A 289 25.37 0.06 -25.31
N ILE A 290 25.48 -0.34 -26.59
CA ILE A 290 24.52 -1.28 -27.21
C ILE A 290 25.21 -2.55 -27.72
N VAL A 291 25.33 -3.51 -26.81
CA VAL A 291 25.14 -4.93 -27.11
C VAL A 291 24.14 -5.47 -26.08
N TYR A 292 22.94 -5.85 -26.53
CA TYR A 292 21.97 -6.63 -25.74
C TYR A 292 22.37 -8.12 -25.73
N GLU A 293 23.65 -8.43 -25.52
CA GLU A 293 24.10 -9.77 -25.15
C GLU A 293 24.32 -9.80 -23.65
N ASN A 294 23.60 -10.71 -23.00
CA ASN A 294 23.71 -11.03 -21.59
C ASN A 294 23.60 -9.85 -20.63
N TYR A 295 22.40 -9.26 -20.56
CA TYR A 295 21.93 -8.58 -19.34
C TYR A 295 22.03 -9.50 -18.10
N TRP A 296 22.09 -10.82 -18.31
CA TRP A 296 22.41 -11.81 -17.29
C TRP A 296 23.84 -11.72 -16.76
N ASN A 297 24.83 -11.51 -17.63
CA ASN A 297 26.24 -11.41 -17.23
C ASN A 297 26.55 -10.05 -16.60
N LYS A 298 25.86 -8.97 -17.03
CA LYS A 298 25.96 -7.63 -16.40
C LYS A 298 25.25 -7.60 -15.03
N LEU A 299 24.13 -8.32 -14.86
CA LEU A 299 23.52 -8.54 -13.55
C LEU A 299 24.36 -9.44 -12.65
N GLU A 300 25.10 -10.42 -13.18
CA GLU A 300 26.07 -11.17 -12.38
C GLU A 300 27.29 -10.32 -12.02
N SER A 301 27.84 -9.50 -12.92
CA SER A 301 29.04 -8.67 -12.64
C SER A 301 28.76 -7.41 -11.81
N GLU A 302 27.62 -6.74 -12.00
CA GLU A 302 27.20 -5.59 -11.16
C GLU A 302 26.81 -6.01 -9.74
N PHE A 303 26.39 -7.26 -9.54
CA PHE A 303 26.15 -7.81 -8.20
C PHE A 303 27.33 -8.59 -7.62
N ALA A 304 28.37 -8.90 -8.40
CA ALA A 304 29.51 -9.70 -7.92
C ALA A 304 30.74 -8.88 -7.50
N GLU A 305 30.99 -7.66 -8.02
CA GLU A 305 32.34 -7.07 -7.85
C GLU A 305 32.43 -5.59 -7.48
N ARG A 306 31.33 -4.82 -7.37
CA ARG A 306 31.42 -3.37 -7.07
C ARG A 306 31.51 -2.98 -5.59
N ASP A 307 31.47 -3.92 -4.66
CA ASP A 307 31.55 -3.62 -3.22
C ASP A 307 32.97 -3.79 -2.64
N LEU A 308 33.97 -4.29 -3.38
CA LEU A 308 35.23 -4.72 -2.76
C LEU A 308 36.11 -3.57 -2.21
N GLU A 309 36.08 -2.38 -2.82
CA GLU A 309 36.86 -1.22 -2.34
C GLU A 309 36.13 -0.42 -1.24
N GLU A 310 34.80 -0.37 -1.22
CA GLU A 310 34.02 0.19 -0.09
C GLU A 310 33.95 -0.76 1.13
N LEU A 311 34.19 -2.07 0.91
CA LEU A 311 34.30 -3.10 1.95
C LEU A 311 35.64 -3.09 2.71
N LEU A 312 36.63 -2.30 2.28
CA LEU A 312 37.95 -2.25 2.91
C LEU A 312 38.04 -1.35 4.15
N GLU A 313 36.99 -0.59 4.51
CA GLU A 313 36.88 0.00 5.85
C GLU A 313 36.12 -0.93 6.80
N ILE A 314 36.89 -1.53 7.71
CA ILE A 314 36.54 -2.64 8.61
C ILE A 314 35.36 -2.34 9.56
N ASP A 315 34.85 -1.10 9.64
CA ASP A 315 33.65 -0.73 10.39
C ASP A 315 32.99 0.59 9.89
N ASN A 316 32.34 0.56 8.72
CA ASN A 316 31.79 1.77 8.07
C ASN A 316 30.43 2.28 8.63
N ARG A 317 30.32 2.34 9.96
CA ARG A 317 29.11 2.79 10.69
C ARG A 317 28.73 4.23 10.37
N PHE A 318 29.70 5.08 10.03
CA PHE A 318 29.45 6.46 9.67
C PHE A 318 28.65 6.59 8.37
N ASN A 319 28.94 5.76 7.36
CA ASN A 319 28.13 5.72 6.15
C ASN A 319 26.72 5.17 6.43
N VAL A 320 26.60 4.15 7.28
CA VAL A 320 25.29 3.61 7.68
C VAL A 320 24.43 4.66 8.42
N MET A 321 25.04 5.47 9.29
CA MET A 321 24.34 6.57 9.97
C MET A 321 23.87 7.64 8.97
N LYS A 322 24.72 8.03 8.01
CA LYS A 322 24.37 8.99 6.94
C LYS A 322 23.20 8.51 6.06
N MET A 323 22.97 7.20 5.95
CA MET A 323 21.85 6.66 5.18
C MET A 323 20.49 6.73 5.91
N GLY A 324 20.49 6.80 7.24
CA GLY A 324 19.26 6.75 8.08
C GLY A 324 18.87 8.07 8.76
N PHE A 325 19.74 9.07 8.73
CA PHE A 325 19.58 10.35 9.44
C PHE A 325 20.02 11.54 8.57
N GLU A 326 19.49 12.73 8.84
CA GLU A 326 20.03 13.98 8.26
C GLU A 326 21.25 14.46 9.02
N GLU A 327 22.24 15.05 8.34
CA GLU A 327 23.42 15.61 9.01
C GLU A 327 23.01 16.70 10.01
N CYS A 328 23.21 16.40 11.29
CA CYS A 328 22.86 17.26 12.43
C CYS A 328 23.81 17.02 13.60
N GLY A 329 23.78 17.90 14.60
CA GLY A 329 24.66 17.83 15.77
C GLY A 329 24.56 16.51 16.54
N GLY A 330 23.37 15.90 16.60
CA GLY A 330 23.15 14.62 17.28
C GLY A 330 23.91 13.46 16.63
N ILE A 331 24.05 13.44 15.30
CA ILE A 331 24.87 12.41 14.64
C ILE A 331 26.32 12.53 15.10
N LEU A 332 26.89 13.74 15.12
CA LEU A 332 28.28 13.94 15.52
C LEU A 332 28.53 13.46 16.96
N GLU A 333 27.59 13.67 17.87
CA GLU A 333 27.70 13.13 19.24
C GLU A 333 27.59 11.61 19.29
N LEU A 334 26.68 11.01 18.51
CA LEU A 334 26.58 9.55 18.39
C LEU A 334 27.89 8.93 17.86
N GLN A 335 28.54 9.60 16.92
CA GLN A 335 29.84 9.22 16.38
C GLN A 335 30.95 9.27 17.45
N LYS A 336 31.00 10.35 18.24
CA LYS A 336 31.96 10.48 19.36
C LYS A 336 31.74 9.41 20.43
N MET A 337 30.49 9.11 20.75
CA MET A 337 30.14 8.07 21.73
C MET A 337 30.66 6.69 21.31
N PHE A 338 30.54 6.35 20.03
CA PHE A 338 31.09 5.11 19.51
C PHE A 338 32.60 5.01 19.65
N LEU A 339 33.33 6.07 19.25
CA LEU A 339 34.79 6.08 19.34
C LEU A 339 35.25 5.85 20.79
N LYS A 340 34.55 6.42 21.77
CA LYS A 340 34.82 6.21 23.20
C LYS A 340 34.53 4.80 23.69
N LEU A 341 33.51 4.12 23.15
CA LEU A 341 33.19 2.73 23.53
C LEU A 341 34.19 1.71 22.95
N GLY A 342 35.06 2.16 22.04
CA GLY A 342 36.05 1.39 21.29
C GLY A 342 37.03 0.54 22.12
N GLU A 343 37.16 0.79 23.42
CA GLU A 343 38.21 0.17 24.25
C GLU A 343 37.70 -0.99 25.13
N VAL A 344 36.39 -1.26 25.15
CA VAL A 344 35.76 -2.22 26.07
C VAL A 344 35.47 -3.57 25.39
N LYS A 345 35.67 -4.70 26.10
CA LYS A 345 35.24 -6.04 25.64
C LYS A 345 33.73 -6.09 25.39
N GLN A 346 33.31 -6.62 24.24
CA GLN A 346 31.93 -6.54 23.73
C GLN A 346 31.14 -7.85 23.89
N GLU A 347 31.41 -8.57 24.97
CA GLU A 347 30.69 -9.80 25.33
C GLU A 347 29.73 -9.47 26.49
N ASN A 348 28.48 -9.93 26.43
CA ASN A 348 27.47 -9.73 27.48
C ASN A 348 27.18 -8.25 27.82
N ILE A 349 27.04 -7.40 26.80
CA ILE A 349 26.64 -6.00 26.99
C ILE A 349 25.15 -5.94 27.32
N ASN A 350 24.78 -5.19 28.34
CA ASN A 350 23.39 -4.90 28.70
C ASN A 350 23.00 -3.52 28.16
N LEU A 351 22.05 -3.47 27.23
CA LEU A 351 21.51 -2.24 26.66
C LEU A 351 20.12 -1.96 27.25
N TYR A 352 19.97 -0.84 27.96
CA TYR A 352 18.71 -0.36 28.49
C TYR A 352 18.23 0.84 27.68
N THR A 353 16.95 0.88 27.31
CA THR A 353 16.41 1.89 26.38
C THR A 353 15.01 2.33 26.78
N ASP A 354 14.73 3.62 26.62
CA ASP A 354 13.40 4.19 26.84
C ASP A 354 13.09 5.37 25.88
N GLY A 355 11.80 5.64 25.68
CA GLY A 355 11.27 6.72 24.87
C GLY A 355 10.18 7.52 25.60
N SER A 356 10.31 8.85 25.58
CA SER A 356 9.38 9.76 26.26
C SER A 356 8.79 10.81 25.32
N LYS A 357 7.57 11.27 25.63
CA LYS A 357 6.83 12.24 24.82
C LYS A 357 6.06 13.23 25.69
N LYS A 358 6.24 14.54 25.44
CA LYS A 358 5.52 15.61 26.13
C LYS A 358 5.30 16.82 25.22
N ASN A 359 4.09 17.37 25.16
CA ASN A 359 3.76 18.62 24.44
C ASN A 359 4.35 18.71 23.00
N ARG A 360 4.26 17.62 22.23
CA ARG A 360 4.83 17.44 20.87
C ARG A 360 6.36 17.28 20.79
N ASN A 361 7.08 17.38 21.90
CA ASN A 361 8.49 17.00 21.97
C ASN A 361 8.61 15.49 22.16
N ASN A 362 9.65 14.92 21.55
CA ASN A 362 10.00 13.51 21.66
C ASN A 362 11.44 13.40 22.17
N GLY A 363 11.66 12.55 23.17
CA GLY A 363 12.96 12.27 23.75
C GLY A 363 13.22 10.78 23.76
N ILE A 364 14.47 10.39 23.55
CA ILE A 364 14.94 9.01 23.68
C ILE A 364 16.15 8.98 24.61
N GLY A 365 16.30 7.87 25.33
CA GLY A 365 17.41 7.64 26.24
C GLY A 365 17.87 6.19 26.17
N TRP A 366 19.18 5.98 26.30
CA TRP A 366 19.73 4.64 26.44
C TRP A 366 20.98 4.61 27.33
N VAL A 367 21.23 3.45 27.91
CA VAL A 367 22.40 3.16 28.73
C VAL A 367 22.96 1.80 28.33
N ILE A 368 24.29 1.76 28.21
CA ILE A 368 25.06 0.56 27.91
C ILE A 368 25.85 0.24 29.18
N MET A 369 25.61 -0.96 29.72
CA MET A 369 26.25 -1.46 30.92
C MET A 369 27.03 -2.72 30.60
N TYR A 370 28.19 -2.85 31.22
CA TYR A 370 28.92 -4.11 31.29
C TYR A 370 28.99 -4.51 32.76
N ILE A 371 28.41 -5.66 33.09
CA ILE A 371 28.13 -6.06 34.47
C ILE A 371 27.22 -4.99 35.10
N ASP A 372 27.72 -4.22 36.08
CA ASP A 372 26.98 -3.16 36.79
C ASP A 372 27.54 -1.76 36.52
N ASN A 373 28.55 -1.64 35.65
CA ASN A 373 29.17 -0.37 35.32
C ASN A 373 28.58 0.23 34.05
N ILE A 374 28.22 1.52 34.09
CA ILE A 374 27.82 2.27 32.91
C ILE A 374 29.05 2.54 32.05
N ILE A 375 29.12 1.91 30.89
CA ILE A 375 30.20 2.07 29.92
C ILE A 375 29.83 3.04 28.78
N GLY A 376 28.53 3.31 28.61
CA GLY A 376 28.05 4.31 27.66
C GLY A 376 26.62 4.75 28.00
N LYS A 377 26.27 5.99 27.68
CA LYS A 377 24.90 6.50 27.84
C LYS A 377 24.67 7.65 26.87
N GLY A 378 23.45 7.80 26.40
CA GLY A 378 23.09 8.90 25.51
C GLY A 378 21.63 9.26 25.61
N ASN A 379 21.32 10.47 25.15
CA ASN A 379 19.96 10.93 25.00
C ASN A 379 19.87 11.86 23.79
N PHE A 380 18.74 11.82 23.09
CA PHE A 380 18.50 12.69 21.95
C PHE A 380 17.04 13.14 21.90
N LYS A 381 16.84 14.34 21.39
CA LYS A 381 15.54 14.88 21.00
C LYS A 381 15.27 14.49 19.55
N ILE A 382 14.09 13.96 19.28
CA ILE A 382 13.70 13.52 17.93
C ILE A 382 12.70 14.49 17.32
N GLU A 383 13.06 15.04 16.17
CA GLU A 383 12.15 15.89 15.40
C GLU A 383 11.11 15.07 14.64
N GLY A 384 9.83 15.45 14.78
CA GLY A 384 8.72 14.87 14.03
C GLY A 384 7.56 14.40 14.91
N LYS A 385 6.59 13.70 14.29
CA LYS A 385 5.41 13.16 14.98
C LYS A 385 5.57 11.64 15.15
N TYR A 386 5.88 11.21 16.37
CA TYR A 386 6.06 9.80 16.71
C TYR A 386 5.09 9.34 17.80
N GLU A 387 4.76 8.05 17.75
CA GLU A 387 4.15 7.34 18.87
C GLU A 387 5.26 6.86 19.82
N VAL A 388 4.94 6.72 21.11
CA VAL A 388 5.95 6.40 22.16
C VAL A 388 6.75 5.14 21.81
N TRP A 389 6.08 4.07 21.38
CA TRP A 389 6.75 2.83 20.99
C TRP A 389 7.72 2.97 19.81
N LYS A 390 7.52 3.95 18.92
CA LYS A 390 8.49 4.24 17.85
C LYS A 390 9.75 4.86 18.44
N LEU A 391 9.61 5.73 19.43
CA LEU A 391 10.73 6.34 20.13
C LEU A 391 11.53 5.27 20.89
N GLU A 392 10.87 4.32 21.55
CA GLU A 392 11.51 3.17 22.19
C GLU A 392 12.31 2.33 21.17
N LEU A 393 11.74 2.03 19.99
CA LEU A 393 12.47 1.34 18.92
C LEU A 393 13.66 2.15 18.39
N ILE A 394 13.50 3.46 18.23
CA ILE A 394 14.59 4.35 17.82
C ILE A 394 15.69 4.36 18.89
N ALA A 395 15.34 4.38 20.18
CA ALA A 395 16.29 4.32 21.30
C ALA A 395 17.13 3.04 21.25
N ILE A 396 16.51 1.90 20.94
CA ILE A 396 17.22 0.63 20.71
C ILE A 396 18.20 0.75 19.54
N ILE A 397 17.74 1.27 18.40
CA ILE A 397 18.61 1.45 17.23
C ILE A 397 19.79 2.37 17.56
N MET A 398 19.56 3.47 18.28
CA MET A 398 20.62 4.39 18.70
C MET A 398 21.63 3.74 19.63
N GLY A 399 21.16 3.00 20.64
CA GLY A 399 22.03 2.29 21.56
C GLY A 399 22.88 1.23 20.85
N LEU A 400 22.27 0.46 19.96
CA LEU A 400 22.97 -0.53 19.14
C LEU A 400 23.99 0.12 18.20
N LEU A 401 23.67 1.26 17.61
CA LEU A 401 24.59 2.05 16.81
C LEU A 401 25.77 2.62 17.59
N VAL A 402 25.90 2.42 18.91
CA VAL A 402 27.11 2.72 19.69
C VAL A 402 27.93 1.46 19.98
N ILE A 403 27.32 0.28 19.86
CA ILE A 403 27.94 -1.02 20.13
C ILE A 403 28.74 -1.50 18.90
N LYS A 404 29.84 -2.23 19.12
CA LYS A 404 30.68 -2.75 18.02
C LYS A 404 30.03 -3.91 17.28
N LYS A 405 30.54 -4.21 16.08
CA LYS A 405 30.17 -5.42 15.34
C LYS A 405 30.49 -6.70 16.12
N ARG A 406 29.73 -7.78 15.87
CA ARG A 406 29.85 -9.12 16.49
C ARG A 406 29.63 -9.17 18.01
N ALA A 407 29.04 -8.12 18.59
CA ALA A 407 28.73 -8.08 20.00
C ALA A 407 27.54 -9.00 20.37
N LYS A 408 27.61 -9.57 21.58
CA LYS A 408 26.47 -10.20 22.26
C LYS A 408 25.80 -9.18 23.17
N VAL A 409 24.55 -8.83 22.86
CA VAL A 409 23.81 -7.74 23.52
C VAL A 409 22.50 -8.25 24.10
N ASN A 410 22.33 -8.03 25.41
CA ASN A 410 21.08 -8.19 26.13
C ASN A 410 20.34 -6.85 26.11
N VAL A 411 19.23 -6.77 25.38
CA VAL A 411 18.41 -5.56 25.25
C VAL A 411 17.26 -5.60 26.26
N TYR A 412 17.20 -4.62 27.14
CA TYR A 412 16.20 -4.45 28.18
C TYR A 412 15.31 -3.26 27.86
N THR A 413 14.00 -3.51 27.79
CA THR A 413 12.99 -2.48 27.55
C THR A 413 11.70 -2.83 28.29
N ASP A 414 10.96 -1.83 28.74
CA ASP A 414 9.60 -1.98 29.30
C ASP A 414 8.51 -1.91 28.22
N SER A 415 8.90 -1.64 26.96
CA SER A 415 8.02 -1.59 25.80
C SER A 415 7.35 -2.93 25.51
N GLN A 416 6.07 -3.05 25.88
CA GLN A 416 5.27 -4.22 25.54
C GLN A 416 5.13 -4.40 24.02
N VAL A 417 5.00 -3.30 23.27
CA VAL A 417 4.76 -3.34 21.81
C VAL A 417 6.01 -3.82 21.07
N VAL A 418 7.19 -3.28 21.39
CA VAL A 418 8.45 -3.66 20.74
C VAL A 418 8.81 -5.13 21.05
N LEU A 419 8.67 -5.55 22.31
CA LEU A 419 8.95 -6.93 22.73
C LEU A 419 7.91 -7.93 22.22
N VAL A 420 6.66 -7.80 22.64
CA VAL A 420 5.65 -8.86 22.53
C VAL A 420 4.94 -8.83 21.19
N ASP A 421 4.55 -7.65 20.70
CA ASP A 421 3.83 -7.57 19.43
C ASP A 421 4.72 -7.73 18.21
N LEU A 422 6.04 -7.58 18.37
CA LEU A 422 6.95 -7.44 17.24
C LEU A 422 8.14 -8.39 17.34
N TRP A 423 9.02 -8.27 18.34
CA TRP A 423 10.20 -9.15 18.45
C TRP A 423 9.79 -10.63 18.59
N HIS A 424 8.91 -10.96 19.53
CA HIS A 424 8.43 -12.34 19.72
C HIS A 424 7.72 -12.89 18.47
N LYS A 425 6.76 -12.14 17.92
CA LYS A 425 6.00 -12.57 16.73
C LYS A 425 6.86 -12.67 15.47
N LEU A 426 7.84 -11.80 15.27
CA LEU A 426 8.66 -11.77 14.05
C LEU A 426 9.83 -12.77 14.10
N ILE A 427 10.39 -13.02 15.28
CA ILE A 427 11.66 -13.74 15.45
C ILE A 427 11.49 -15.03 16.24
N ILE A 428 10.93 -14.97 17.46
CA ILE A 428 10.94 -16.11 18.41
C ILE A 428 9.94 -17.20 18.01
N ASP A 429 8.66 -16.87 17.87
CA ASP A 429 7.60 -17.86 17.60
C ASP A 429 7.77 -18.55 16.24
N ASN A 430 8.48 -17.88 15.34
CA ASN A 430 8.52 -18.22 13.94
C ASN A 430 9.91 -18.63 13.43
N ARG A 431 10.92 -18.61 14.32
CA ARG A 431 12.34 -18.97 14.12
C ARG A 431 13.07 -18.25 12.97
N MET A 432 12.37 -17.47 12.15
CA MET A 432 12.92 -16.74 11.01
C MET A 432 12.17 -15.42 10.79
N TRP A 433 12.95 -14.35 10.63
CA TRP A 433 12.45 -13.08 10.11
C TRP A 433 11.97 -13.26 8.66
N SER A 434 10.67 -13.47 8.47
CA SER A 434 10.08 -13.59 7.14
C SER A 434 9.58 -12.25 6.64
N THR A 435 9.95 -11.91 5.41
CA THR A 435 9.51 -10.69 4.76
C THR A 435 7.98 -10.67 4.56
N ARG A 436 7.27 -11.81 4.61
CA ARG A 436 5.79 -11.85 4.58
C ARG A 436 5.16 -11.22 5.82
N ARG A 437 5.78 -11.41 6.97
CA ARG A 437 5.26 -10.96 8.27
C ARG A 437 5.50 -9.48 8.48
N ILE A 438 6.62 -8.95 7.98
CA ILE A 438 6.96 -7.53 8.13
C ILE A 438 5.91 -6.61 7.48
N TRP A 439 5.28 -7.03 6.38
CA TRP A 439 4.19 -6.28 5.75
C TRP A 439 2.86 -6.29 6.54
N ASN A 440 2.80 -6.95 7.70
CA ASN A 440 1.66 -6.87 8.63
C ASN A 440 1.93 -5.99 9.84
N VAL A 441 3.12 -5.38 9.90
CA VAL A 441 3.60 -4.62 11.04
C VAL A 441 3.58 -3.12 10.71
N LYS A 442 3.31 -2.28 11.72
CA LYS A 442 3.42 -0.82 11.58
C LYS A 442 4.88 -0.38 11.54
N SER A 443 5.17 0.70 10.80
CA SER A 443 6.53 1.28 10.69
C SER A 443 7.56 0.27 10.19
N VAL A 444 7.22 -0.41 9.09
CA VAL A 444 8.04 -1.44 8.43
C VAL A 444 9.49 -0.97 8.21
N GLY A 445 9.71 0.29 7.85
CA GLY A 445 11.04 0.83 7.57
C GLY A 445 12.01 0.81 8.76
N LEU A 446 11.57 1.18 9.98
CA LEU A 446 12.43 1.14 11.17
C LEU A 446 12.84 -0.30 11.51
N TRP A 447 11.93 -1.25 11.37
CA TRP A 447 12.20 -2.67 11.62
C TRP A 447 13.12 -3.28 10.57
N ARG A 448 12.94 -2.93 9.30
CA ARG A 448 13.88 -3.37 8.27
C ARG A 448 15.27 -2.78 8.50
N TRP A 449 15.34 -1.52 8.92
CA TRP A 449 16.63 -0.92 9.25
C TRP A 449 17.31 -1.66 10.39
N LEU A 450 16.62 -1.93 11.50
CA LEU A 450 17.14 -2.74 12.59
C LEU A 450 17.63 -4.12 12.10
N LYS A 451 16.84 -4.80 11.25
CA LYS A 451 17.25 -6.09 10.64
C LYS A 451 18.51 -5.96 9.79
N PHE A 452 18.60 -4.91 8.97
CA PHE A 452 19.78 -4.61 8.16
C PHE A 452 21.00 -4.40 9.06
N LEU A 453 20.88 -3.61 10.13
CA LEU A 453 21.94 -3.35 11.10
C LEU A 453 22.40 -4.66 11.78
N ILE A 454 21.46 -5.47 12.29
CA ILE A 454 21.76 -6.76 12.91
C ILE A 454 22.57 -7.67 11.97
N LYS A 455 22.19 -7.74 10.70
CA LYS A 455 22.91 -8.54 9.69
C LYS A 455 24.26 -7.95 9.33
N LYS A 456 24.33 -6.64 9.06
CA LYS A 456 25.54 -5.94 8.61
C LYS A 456 26.61 -5.94 9.70
N PHE A 457 26.22 -5.81 10.97
CA PHE A 457 27.11 -5.79 12.12
C PHE A 457 27.23 -7.14 12.83
N GLU A 458 26.55 -8.19 12.35
CA GLU A 458 26.59 -9.55 12.92
C GLU A 458 26.28 -9.57 14.44
N TRP A 459 25.34 -8.74 14.91
CA TRP A 459 24.98 -8.71 16.33
C TRP A 459 24.17 -9.94 16.76
N ASP A 460 24.49 -10.46 17.93
CA ASP A 460 23.69 -11.48 18.62
C ASP A 460 22.86 -10.81 19.71
N LEU A 461 21.55 -10.67 19.48
CA LEU A 461 20.64 -9.90 20.33
C LEU A 461 19.68 -10.82 21.10
N VAL A 462 19.60 -10.62 22.41
CA VAL A 462 18.59 -11.24 23.29
C VAL A 462 17.77 -10.15 23.95
N PHE A 463 16.45 -10.22 23.85
CA PHE A 463 15.55 -9.20 24.39
C PHE A 463 14.90 -9.65 25.70
N TYR A 464 14.87 -8.77 26.69
CA TYR A 464 14.28 -8.98 28.02
C TYR A 464 13.25 -7.90 28.34
N LYS A 465 12.11 -8.33 28.88
CA LYS A 465 11.09 -7.42 29.40
C LYS A 465 11.45 -6.99 30.82
N VAL A 466 11.54 -5.69 31.04
CA VAL A 466 11.65 -5.10 32.39
C VAL A 466 10.27 -4.63 32.84
N LYS A 467 9.98 -4.74 34.14
CA LYS A 467 8.78 -4.13 34.72
C LYS A 467 9.03 -2.64 34.91
N SER A 468 8.15 -1.80 34.39
CA SER A 468 8.23 -0.36 34.62
C SER A 468 8.20 -0.07 36.13
N HIS A 469 9.07 0.83 36.59
CA HIS A 469 9.23 1.23 38.00
C HIS A 469 9.61 0.11 38.98
N SER A 470 10.31 -0.94 38.52
CA SER A 470 10.73 -2.05 39.40
C SER A 470 12.04 -1.82 40.15
N GLY A 471 12.61 -0.61 40.12
CA GLY A 471 13.92 -0.30 40.70
C GLY A 471 15.10 -0.91 39.92
N ASN A 472 14.93 -1.19 38.62
CA ASN A 472 16.04 -1.59 37.78
C ASN A 472 16.85 -0.34 37.40
N LEU A 473 18.06 -0.23 37.95
CA LEU A 473 18.94 0.92 37.75
C LEU A 473 19.07 1.30 36.26
N GLY A 474 19.43 0.35 35.39
CA GLY A 474 19.62 0.63 33.96
C GLY A 474 18.38 1.21 33.28
N ASN A 475 17.20 0.67 33.60
CA ASN A 475 15.93 1.16 33.07
C ASN A 475 15.56 2.56 33.60
N ASP A 476 15.73 2.77 34.90
CA ASP A 476 15.44 4.07 35.53
C ASP A 476 16.37 5.17 34.99
N TRP A 477 17.64 4.83 34.72
CA TRP A 477 18.56 5.74 34.04
C TRP A 477 18.13 6.04 32.60
N ALA A 478 17.68 5.04 31.83
CA ALA A 478 17.20 5.25 30.47
C ALA A 478 15.95 6.16 30.42
N ASP A 479 15.00 5.97 31.34
CA ASP A 479 13.79 6.81 31.48
C ASP A 479 14.13 8.25 31.91
N ASN A 480 15.06 8.42 32.85
CA ASN A 480 15.53 9.76 33.21
C ASN A 480 16.25 10.46 32.04
N LEU A 481 17.02 9.72 31.24
CA LEU A 481 17.68 10.25 30.04
C LEU A 481 16.67 10.64 28.96
N SER A 482 15.64 9.83 28.71
CA SER A 482 14.59 10.11 27.73
C SER A 482 13.79 11.37 28.12
N LYS A 483 13.48 11.55 29.41
CA LYS A 483 12.84 12.76 29.96
C LYS A 483 13.75 13.98 29.91
N SER A 484 15.04 13.81 30.18
CA SER A 484 16.03 14.90 30.10
C SER A 484 16.15 15.45 28.66
N ALA A 485 16.11 14.57 27.65
CA ALA A 485 16.12 14.99 26.24
C ALA A 485 14.93 15.89 25.86
N LEU A 486 13.76 15.73 26.50
CA LEU A 486 12.61 16.61 26.26
C LEU A 486 12.85 18.06 26.71
N MET A 487 13.73 18.24 27.69
CA MET A 487 14.08 19.55 28.26
C MET A 487 15.31 20.17 27.60
N ALA A 488 16.02 19.42 26.75
CA ALA A 488 17.18 19.91 26.03
C ALA A 488 16.79 21.07 25.09
N LYS A 489 17.45 22.21 25.28
CA LYS A 489 17.32 23.42 24.44
C LYS A 489 18.36 23.47 23.32
N GLU A 490 19.41 22.66 23.41
CA GLU A 490 20.51 22.67 22.45
C GLU A 490 20.22 21.80 21.22
N ASP A 491 20.48 22.34 20.03
CA ASP A 491 20.37 21.60 18.76
C ASP A 491 21.41 20.46 18.64
N LYS A 492 22.45 20.46 19.49
CA LYS A 492 23.46 19.39 19.54
C LYS A 492 22.88 18.01 19.87
N ASN A 493 21.74 17.96 20.55
CA ASN A 493 21.07 16.70 20.89
C ASN A 493 19.89 16.40 19.97
N LEU A 494 19.70 17.18 18.90
CA LEU A 494 18.65 16.95 17.92
C LEU A 494 19.07 15.87 16.94
N ILE A 495 18.17 14.92 16.68
CA ILE A 495 18.27 13.98 15.57
C ILE A 495 17.03 14.08 14.69
N ILE A 496 17.30 14.10 13.39
CA ILE A 496 16.28 14.05 12.34
C ILE A 496 16.43 12.71 11.60
N ILE A 497 15.38 11.89 11.65
CA ILE A 497 15.36 10.57 11.02
C ILE A 497 14.97 10.70 9.56
N LYS A 498 15.88 10.29 8.69
CA LYS A 498 15.67 10.21 7.24
C LYS A 498 16.01 8.81 6.79
N LEU A 499 15.06 7.89 6.99
CA LEU A 499 15.16 6.57 6.37
C LEU A 499 15.06 6.75 4.86
N ASN A 500 16.20 6.61 4.17
CA ASN A 500 16.26 6.69 2.72
C ASN A 500 15.68 5.42 2.07
N GLN A 501 15.27 5.52 0.81
CA GLN A 501 14.69 4.42 0.02
C GLN A 501 15.67 3.23 -0.15
N LYS A 502 16.99 3.45 -0.11
CA LYS A 502 18.00 2.36 -0.11
C LYS A 502 17.88 1.44 1.12
N ILE A 503 17.46 1.97 2.28
CA ILE A 503 17.29 1.19 3.52
C ILE A 503 15.86 0.63 3.64
N ASP A 504 14.85 1.35 3.12
CA ASP A 504 13.43 1.01 3.29
C ASP A 504 13.00 -0.18 2.39
N TRP A 505 12.66 0.00 1.12
CA TRP A 505 12.33 -1.08 0.18
C TRP A 505 12.46 -0.55 -1.27
N GLU A 506 12.78 -1.43 -2.23
CA GLU A 506 12.80 -1.05 -3.66
C GLU A 506 11.40 -0.61 -4.11
N TYR A 507 10.36 -1.31 -3.63
CA TYR A 507 8.95 -0.99 -3.87
C TYR A 507 8.24 -0.66 -2.57
N ASN A 508 7.48 0.44 -2.56
CA ASN A 508 6.74 0.95 -1.39
C ASN A 508 5.32 1.34 -1.77
N LEU A 509 4.40 1.35 -0.80
CA LEU A 509 3.02 1.78 -1.06
C LEU A 509 2.91 3.31 -0.98
N TYR A 510 2.40 3.92 -2.06
CA TYR A 510 2.07 5.33 -2.09
C TYR A 510 0.59 5.52 -2.39
N TRP A 511 -0.05 6.48 -1.71
CA TRP A 511 -1.41 6.94 -2.02
C TRP A 511 -1.36 8.43 -2.31
N LYS A 512 -1.78 8.85 -3.52
CA LYS A 512 -1.70 10.26 -3.96
C LYS A 512 -0.30 10.90 -3.78
N LYS A 513 0.76 10.13 -4.06
CA LYS A 513 2.20 10.47 -3.89
C LYS A 513 2.72 10.51 -2.45
N GLU A 514 1.88 10.25 -1.45
CA GLU A 514 2.33 10.14 -0.06
C GLU A 514 2.70 8.71 0.30
N LEU A 515 3.85 8.53 0.95
CA LEU A 515 4.33 7.22 1.42
C LEU A 515 3.47 6.71 2.59
N ILE A 516 2.92 5.51 2.45
CA ILE A 516 2.17 4.85 3.51
C ILE A 516 3.12 4.14 4.47
N LYS A 517 3.16 4.59 5.73
CA LYS A 517 4.04 4.06 6.79
C LYS A 517 3.39 2.94 7.63
N ASP A 518 2.08 2.76 7.49
CA ASP A 518 1.31 1.72 8.16
C ASP A 518 1.42 0.37 7.43
N ALA A 519 0.94 -0.71 8.07
CA ALA A 519 0.84 -2.01 7.42
C ALA A 519 -0.07 -1.91 6.19
N PRO A 520 0.40 -2.24 4.97
CA PRO A 520 -0.32 -1.95 3.72
C PRO A 520 -1.76 -2.49 3.66
N ARG A 521 -2.00 -3.71 4.14
CA ARG A 521 -3.35 -4.31 4.16
C ARG A 521 -4.28 -3.59 5.13
N GLU A 522 -3.80 -3.23 6.31
CA GLU A 522 -4.60 -2.54 7.33
C GLU A 522 -4.88 -1.09 6.92
N PHE A 523 -3.91 -0.42 6.30
CA PHE A 523 -4.14 0.89 5.69
C PHE A 523 -5.25 0.81 4.64
N TYR A 524 -5.21 -0.19 3.75
CA TYR A 524 -6.21 -0.32 2.70
C TYR A 524 -7.62 -0.62 3.26
N LYS A 525 -7.72 -1.45 4.31
CA LYS A 525 -8.99 -1.64 5.04
C LYS A 525 -9.53 -0.32 5.58
N LEU A 526 -8.66 0.50 6.16
CA LEU A 526 -9.03 1.81 6.70
C LEU A 526 -9.48 2.77 5.58
N TYR A 527 -8.75 2.79 4.46
CA TYR A 527 -9.14 3.50 3.24
C TYR A 527 -10.53 3.10 2.76
N ASN A 528 -10.84 1.79 2.72
CA ASN A 528 -12.17 1.30 2.34
C ASN A 528 -13.27 1.84 3.28
N GLN A 529 -13.03 1.88 4.60
CA GLN A 529 -13.99 2.44 5.55
C GLN A 529 -14.21 3.94 5.34
N TRP A 530 -13.15 4.71 5.06
CA TRP A 530 -13.29 6.12 4.70
C TRP A 530 -14.06 6.31 3.39
N ARG A 531 -13.77 5.47 2.38
CA ARG A 531 -14.44 5.46 1.09
C ARG A 531 -15.93 5.21 1.25
N TYR A 532 -16.34 4.19 2.01
CA TYR A 532 -17.76 3.89 2.24
C TYR A 532 -18.51 5.07 2.86
N LYS A 533 -17.93 5.73 3.87
CA LYS A 533 -18.54 6.90 4.51
C LYS A 533 -18.61 8.10 3.56
N ALA A 534 -17.54 8.36 2.81
CA ALA A 534 -17.49 9.45 1.84
C ALA A 534 -18.54 9.27 0.74
N GLU A 535 -18.63 8.08 0.16
CA GLU A 535 -19.62 7.73 -0.85
C GLU A 535 -21.05 7.81 -0.32
N LEU A 536 -21.30 7.32 0.91
CA LEU A 536 -22.59 7.42 1.57
C LEU A 536 -23.04 8.89 1.76
N LEU A 537 -22.14 9.73 2.28
CA LEU A 537 -22.43 11.17 2.50
C LEU A 537 -22.55 11.97 1.20
N SER A 538 -22.00 11.45 0.10
CA SER A 538 -22.07 12.07 -1.23
C SER A 538 -23.43 11.85 -1.90
N LEU A 539 -24.25 10.91 -1.42
CA LEU A 539 -25.62 10.72 -1.90
C LEU A 539 -26.50 11.94 -1.59
N ASP A 540 -27.39 12.31 -2.52
CA ASP A 540 -28.31 13.44 -2.37
C ASP A 540 -29.22 13.30 -1.16
N MET A 541 -29.66 12.07 -0.87
CA MET A 541 -30.45 11.73 0.32
C MET A 541 -29.72 12.06 1.64
N CYS A 542 -28.39 12.20 1.63
CA CYS A 542 -27.60 12.57 2.81
C CYS A 542 -27.24 14.07 2.84
N LYS A 543 -27.86 14.91 2.00
CA LYS A 543 -27.57 16.36 1.93
C LYS A 543 -27.68 17.05 3.29
N TYR A 544 -28.68 16.70 4.10
CA TYR A 544 -28.85 17.25 5.45
C TYR A 544 -27.62 16.98 6.33
N TYR A 545 -27.16 15.73 6.39
CA TYR A 545 -25.99 15.37 7.20
C TYR A 545 -24.71 16.00 6.67
N ARG A 546 -24.56 16.12 5.34
CA ARG A 546 -23.41 16.79 4.72
C ARG A 546 -23.31 18.26 5.14
N LEU A 547 -24.43 18.98 5.15
CA LEU A 547 -24.50 20.39 5.55
C LEU A 547 -24.29 20.60 7.06
N ASN A 548 -24.73 19.65 7.89
CA ASN A 548 -24.58 19.76 9.34
C ASN A 548 -23.24 19.25 9.85
N ASN A 549 -22.58 18.35 9.09
CA ASN A 549 -21.21 17.92 9.37
C ASN A 549 -20.20 19.06 9.30
N SER A 550 -20.33 19.96 8.31
CA SER A 550 -19.45 21.13 8.20
C SER A 550 -19.62 22.12 9.35
N MET A 551 -20.72 22.01 10.11
CA MET A 551 -20.99 22.80 11.30
C MET A 551 -20.71 22.03 12.60
N GLU A 552 -20.13 20.83 12.52
CA GLU A 552 -19.88 19.92 13.67
C GLU A 552 -21.13 19.59 14.50
N LYS A 553 -22.32 19.69 13.89
CA LYS A 553 -23.61 19.51 14.59
C LYS A 553 -24.03 18.05 14.72
N VAL A 554 -23.32 17.11 14.09
CA VAL A 554 -23.67 15.69 14.07
C VAL A 554 -22.69 14.90 14.93
N ASP A 555 -23.17 14.39 16.06
CA ASP A 555 -22.45 13.40 16.86
C ASP A 555 -22.58 12.02 16.20
N TRP A 556 -21.66 11.70 15.29
CA TRP A 556 -21.69 10.43 14.54
C TRP A 556 -21.62 9.20 15.44
N HIS A 557 -20.83 9.25 16.51
CA HIS A 557 -20.67 8.11 17.40
C HIS A 557 -21.99 7.73 18.07
N ARG A 558 -22.68 8.72 18.66
CA ARG A 558 -23.99 8.48 19.27
C ARG A 558 -25.06 8.18 18.22
N SER A 559 -25.04 8.87 17.09
CA SER A 559 -26.03 8.67 16.02
C SER A 559 -25.98 7.25 15.48
N ILE A 560 -24.79 6.73 15.15
CA ILE A 560 -24.64 5.36 14.65
C ILE A 560 -25.04 4.35 15.73
N LYS A 561 -24.67 4.57 16.99
CA LYS A 561 -25.08 3.71 18.10
C LYS A 561 -26.60 3.61 18.24
N ILE A 562 -27.33 4.71 18.01
CA ILE A 562 -28.80 4.73 18.00
C ILE A 562 -29.35 3.99 16.78
N ILE A 563 -28.85 4.32 15.59
CA ILE A 563 -29.32 3.72 14.33
C ILE A 563 -29.17 2.19 14.36
N MET A 564 -28.00 1.73 14.78
CA MET A 564 -27.63 0.30 14.77
C MET A 564 -27.92 -0.41 16.08
N LYS A 565 -28.65 0.20 17.02
CA LYS A 565 -28.94 -0.40 18.33
C LYS A 565 -29.57 -1.78 18.19
N ALA A 566 -30.68 -1.88 17.45
CA ALA A 566 -31.40 -3.14 17.25
C ALA A 566 -30.54 -4.22 16.58
N PHE A 567 -29.64 -3.85 15.65
CA PHE A 567 -28.72 -4.77 15.01
C PHE A 567 -27.62 -5.29 15.94
N ASN A 568 -27.17 -4.44 16.86
CA ASN A 568 -26.10 -4.75 17.80
C ASN A 568 -26.59 -5.55 19.01
N ASP A 569 -27.85 -5.39 19.40
CA ASP A 569 -28.54 -6.16 20.44
C ASP A 569 -28.80 -7.63 20.01
N GLU A 570 -29.65 -8.38 20.72
CA GLU A 570 -29.87 -9.82 20.50
C GLU A 570 -30.32 -10.18 19.07
N ASN A 571 -29.93 -11.35 18.56
CA ASN A 571 -30.26 -11.80 17.21
C ASN A 571 -31.69 -12.34 17.11
N THR A 572 -32.66 -11.46 16.87
CA THR A 572 -34.07 -11.85 16.65
C THR A 572 -34.63 -11.24 15.37
N ASP A 573 -35.66 -11.89 14.79
CA ASP A 573 -36.34 -11.39 13.60
C ASP A 573 -37.02 -10.02 13.84
N LYS A 574 -37.53 -9.78 15.05
CA LYS A 574 -38.10 -8.48 15.46
C LYS A 574 -37.07 -7.34 15.36
N ASN A 575 -35.81 -7.61 15.70
CA ASN A 575 -34.74 -6.64 15.62
C ASN A 575 -34.35 -6.29 14.17
N ASN A 576 -34.64 -7.16 13.19
CA ASN A 576 -34.43 -6.84 11.78
C ASN A 576 -35.38 -5.72 11.31
N PHE A 577 -36.65 -5.77 11.71
CA PHE A 577 -37.63 -4.73 11.37
C PHE A 577 -37.22 -3.37 11.97
N ASP A 578 -36.88 -3.33 13.25
CA ASP A 578 -36.47 -2.09 13.94
C ASP A 578 -35.19 -1.51 13.31
N ASN A 579 -34.22 -2.37 12.99
CA ASN A 579 -33.01 -1.95 12.29
C ASN A 579 -33.32 -1.42 10.87
N ALA A 580 -34.18 -2.11 10.12
CA ALA A 580 -34.60 -1.67 8.79
C ALA A 580 -35.30 -0.32 8.84
N TYR A 581 -36.18 -0.12 9.84
CA TYR A 581 -36.84 1.15 10.09
C TYR A 581 -35.84 2.25 10.38
N ASN A 582 -34.89 2.03 11.31
CA ASN A 582 -33.87 3.00 11.68
C ASN A 582 -32.97 3.38 10.50
N VAL A 583 -32.53 2.40 9.71
CA VAL A 583 -31.73 2.64 8.51
C VAL A 583 -32.52 3.41 7.45
N LYS A 584 -33.78 3.03 7.19
CA LYS A 584 -34.65 3.75 6.24
C LYS A 584 -34.91 5.19 6.69
N ASN A 585 -35.08 5.40 7.99
CA ASN A 585 -35.26 6.71 8.58
C ASN A 585 -34.00 7.57 8.46
N PHE A 586 -32.83 7.02 8.82
CA PHE A 586 -31.54 7.69 8.65
C PHE A 586 -31.32 8.11 7.20
N LEU A 587 -31.66 7.24 6.26
CA LEU A 587 -31.53 7.47 4.82
C LEU A 587 -32.66 8.33 4.21
N GLU A 588 -33.65 8.76 4.99
CA GLU A 588 -34.82 9.52 4.52
C GLU A 588 -35.59 8.79 3.38
N ILE A 589 -35.69 7.46 3.45
CA ILE A 589 -36.37 6.62 2.43
C ILE A 589 -37.62 5.92 2.96
N LEU A 590 -38.11 6.31 4.13
CA LEU A 590 -39.41 5.85 4.65
C LEU A 590 -40.54 6.22 3.68
N PRO A 591 -41.55 5.35 3.51
CA PRO A 591 -42.66 5.58 2.60
C PRO A 591 -43.69 6.58 3.17
N VAL A 592 -43.30 7.84 3.36
CA VAL A 592 -44.21 8.93 3.73
C VAL A 592 -44.98 9.45 2.53
N ALA A 593 -46.18 10.03 2.72
CA ALA A 593 -47.04 10.47 1.62
C ALA A 593 -46.33 11.40 0.63
N THR A 594 -45.44 12.29 1.07
CA THR A 594 -44.64 13.14 0.17
C THR A 594 -43.72 12.34 -0.77
N LEU A 595 -43.07 11.29 -0.25
CA LEU A 595 -42.20 10.41 -1.04
C LEU A 595 -43.01 9.48 -1.95
N LEU A 596 -44.17 9.03 -1.49
CA LEU A 596 -45.09 8.18 -2.26
C LEU A 596 -45.73 8.95 -3.42
N ASN A 597 -46.25 10.16 -3.18
CA ASN A 597 -46.71 11.10 -4.20
C ASN A 597 -45.63 11.40 -5.24
N LYS A 598 -44.37 11.65 -4.81
CA LYS A 598 -43.27 11.87 -5.75
C LYS A 598 -42.94 10.65 -6.62
N ARG A 599 -43.08 9.43 -6.08
CA ARG A 599 -42.74 8.18 -6.78
C ARG A 599 -43.85 7.69 -7.70
N ASN A 600 -45.10 7.87 -7.29
CA ASN A 600 -46.27 7.45 -8.06
C ASN A 600 -47.41 8.47 -7.89
N PRO A 601 -47.35 9.61 -8.61
CA PRO A 601 -48.33 10.69 -8.48
C PRO A 601 -49.75 10.29 -8.87
N GLU A 602 -49.90 9.27 -9.73
CA GLU A 602 -51.20 8.75 -10.17
C GLU A 602 -51.93 8.01 -9.05
N LEU A 603 -51.20 7.33 -8.16
CA LEU A 603 -51.77 6.57 -7.05
C LEU A 603 -51.89 7.41 -5.76
N TYR A 604 -51.00 8.39 -5.59
CA TYR A 604 -50.94 9.23 -4.40
C TYR A 604 -51.08 10.68 -4.82
N GLU A 605 -52.30 11.21 -4.81
CA GLU A 605 -52.63 12.53 -5.37
C GLU A 605 -52.05 13.71 -4.57
N SER A 606 -51.73 13.51 -3.29
CA SER A 606 -51.15 14.55 -2.45
C SER A 606 -50.07 14.02 -1.52
N GLY A 607 -49.09 14.87 -1.19
CA GLY A 607 -48.12 14.61 -0.13
C GLY A 607 -48.63 14.87 1.28
N ARG A 608 -49.95 15.01 1.48
CA ARG A 608 -50.55 15.31 2.80
C ARG A 608 -50.63 14.04 3.64
N CYS A 609 -50.52 14.22 4.96
CA CYS A 609 -50.64 13.13 5.91
C CYS A 609 -52.04 12.50 5.82
N ILE A 610 -52.08 11.18 5.60
CA ILE A 610 -53.32 10.42 5.42
C ILE A 610 -54.21 10.48 6.68
N ARG A 611 -53.63 10.72 7.87
CA ARG A 611 -54.40 10.81 9.13
C ARG A 611 -55.11 12.14 9.35
N CYS A 612 -54.47 13.27 9.02
CA CYS A 612 -55.03 14.60 9.29
C CYS A 612 -55.47 15.35 8.03
N ASN A 613 -55.05 14.89 6.85
CA ASN A 613 -55.33 15.43 5.52
C ASN A 613 -54.98 16.93 5.29
N TYR A 614 -54.28 17.54 6.25
CA TYR A 614 -54.01 18.98 6.27
C TYR A 614 -52.52 19.29 6.14
N THR A 615 -51.68 18.66 6.96
CA THR A 615 -50.23 18.88 6.94
C THR A 615 -49.55 17.97 5.92
N THR A 616 -48.55 18.48 5.21
CA THR A 616 -47.65 17.65 4.40
C THR A 616 -46.90 16.64 5.27
N GLU A 617 -46.94 15.37 4.87
CA GLU A 617 -46.24 14.30 5.58
C GLU A 617 -44.77 14.30 5.18
N HIS A 618 -44.00 15.15 5.84
CA HIS A 618 -42.55 15.06 5.83
C HIS A 618 -42.14 13.93 6.79
N GLY A 619 -40.99 13.28 6.56
CA GLY A 619 -40.43 12.20 7.41
C GLY A 619 -40.06 12.58 8.85
N HIS A 620 -40.72 13.59 9.42
CA HIS A 620 -40.41 14.29 10.65
C HIS A 620 -40.81 13.57 11.94
N ILE A 621 -41.14 12.28 11.90
CA ILE A 621 -41.48 11.54 13.12
C ILE A 621 -40.23 11.12 13.94
N PHE A 622 -39.01 11.13 13.38
CA PHE A 622 -37.78 10.91 14.17
C PHE A 622 -36.58 11.78 13.80
N GLY A 623 -36.72 12.70 12.84
CA GLY A 623 -35.77 13.80 12.70
C GLY A 623 -35.59 14.56 14.03
N TYR A 624 -36.59 14.57 14.90
CA TYR A 624 -36.55 15.21 16.22
C TYR A 624 -35.43 14.69 17.15
N VAL A 625 -35.04 13.42 17.14
CA VAL A 625 -34.04 12.89 18.10
C VAL A 625 -32.60 13.27 17.70
N ILE A 626 -32.32 13.41 16.40
CA ILE A 626 -31.02 13.88 15.89
C ILE A 626 -31.01 15.41 15.73
N LYS A 627 -32.14 16.04 15.39
CA LYS A 627 -32.25 17.49 15.11
C LYS A 627 -32.42 18.38 16.35
N GLN A 628 -32.81 17.87 17.53
CA GLN A 628 -33.20 18.72 18.67
C GLN A 628 -32.36 18.61 19.96
N ARG A 629 -31.20 17.96 20.00
CA ARG A 629 -30.36 17.99 21.21
C ARG A 629 -29.54 19.27 21.45
N HIS A 630 -29.73 20.31 20.62
CA HIS A 630 -29.13 21.63 20.83
C HIS A 630 -30.07 22.69 21.44
N GLN A 631 -31.34 22.39 21.69
CA GLN A 631 -32.24 23.35 22.37
C GLN A 631 -32.29 23.20 23.89
N TYR A 632 -31.64 22.18 24.49
CA TYR A 632 -31.69 21.93 25.93
C TYR A 632 -30.33 21.94 26.66
N PHE A 633 -29.25 22.33 25.98
CA PHE A 633 -27.97 22.63 26.62
C PHE A 633 -27.36 23.87 25.96
N LYS A 634 -27.84 25.03 26.39
CA LYS A 634 -27.09 26.29 26.40
C LYS A 634 -26.88 26.66 27.85
#